data_AF-A0A4Q6ACT2-F1
#
_entry.id   AF-A0A4Q6ACT2-F1
#
_cell.length_a   1.000
_cell.length_b   1.000
_cell.length_c   1.000
_cell.angle_alpha   90.00
_cell.angle_beta   90.00
_cell.angle_gamma   90.00
#
_symmetry.space_group_name_H-M   'P 1'
#
loop_
_entity.id
_entity.type
_entity.pdbx_description
1 polymer ?
#
loop_
_entity_poly.entity_id
_entity_poly.type
_entity_poly.pdbx_seq_one_letter_code
_entity_poly.pdbx_strand_id
1 'polypeptide(L)'
;PLQAQYAPVFTITPLDYNKDGKQDLLLCGNSNKARLRFGKTDANFGMLLQGAGDGTFTYVPQQQSGFRLWGDVRSVLTINNTLLFGINQQGIKAYKPNRL
;
A
#
# COMPACT_ATOMS: atom_id res chain seq x y z
N PRO A 1 -10.89 5.59 -6.35
CA PRO A 1 -11.56 4.31 -6.75
C PRO A 1 -12.35 3.74 -5.56
N LEU A 2 -13.39 2.93 -5.79
CA LEU A 2 -14.24 2.39 -4.70
C LEU A 2 -13.43 1.59 -3.68
N GLN A 3 -12.42 0.86 -4.14
CA GLN A 3 -11.55 0.01 -3.34
C GLN A 3 -10.86 0.79 -2.21
N ALA A 4 -10.50 2.07 -2.44
CA ALA A 4 -9.86 2.93 -1.45
C ALA A 4 -10.71 3.15 -0.17
N GLN A 5 -12.01 2.83 -0.23
CA GLN A 5 -12.92 2.92 0.91
C GLN A 5 -13.05 1.61 1.71
N TYR A 6 -12.43 0.51 1.27
CA TYR A 6 -12.57 -0.82 1.90
C TYR A 6 -11.88 -0.95 3.26
N ALA A 7 -10.86 -0.12 3.53
CA ALA A 7 -10.13 -0.12 4.79
C ALA A 7 -9.63 1.29 5.14
N PRO A 8 -9.41 1.59 6.43
CA PRO A 8 -8.74 2.81 6.84
C PRO A 8 -7.34 2.93 6.19
N VAL A 9 -7.02 4.11 5.68
CA VAL A 9 -5.70 4.45 5.13
C VAL A 9 -4.94 5.26 6.18
N PHE A 10 -3.76 4.78 6.57
CA PHE A 10 -2.88 5.48 7.51
C PHE A 10 -1.68 6.13 6.81
N THR A 11 -1.38 5.72 5.58
CA THR A 11 -0.28 6.27 4.79
C THR A 11 -0.59 6.15 3.31
N ILE A 12 -0.22 7.20 2.57
CA ILE A 12 -0.29 7.30 1.11
C ILE A 12 1.13 7.58 0.66
N THR A 13 1.70 6.67 -0.13
CA THR A 13 3.08 6.78 -0.61
C THR A 13 3.09 6.91 -2.12
N PRO A 14 3.58 8.03 -2.69
CA PRO A 14 3.79 8.13 -4.12
C PRO A 14 4.99 7.27 -4.57
N LEU A 15 4.85 6.63 -5.71
CA LEU A 15 5.90 5.84 -6.36
C LEU A 15 5.63 5.74 -7.86
N ASP A 16 6.61 5.35 -8.65
CA ASP A 16 6.44 4.95 -10.06
C ASP A 16 6.61 3.42 -10.11
N TYR A 17 5.50 2.68 -9.98
CA TYR A 17 5.57 1.23 -9.76
C TYR A 17 5.89 0.47 -11.06
N ASN A 18 5.40 0.97 -12.20
CA ASN A 18 5.55 0.34 -13.51
C ASN A 18 6.65 0.99 -14.37
N LYS A 19 7.29 2.06 -13.88
CA LYS A 19 8.36 2.82 -14.54
C LYS A 19 7.89 3.54 -15.81
N ASP A 20 6.62 3.94 -15.86
CA ASP A 20 6.09 4.70 -16.98
C ASP A 20 6.28 6.23 -16.82
N GLY A 21 6.88 6.66 -15.71
CA GLY A 21 7.13 8.06 -15.38
C GLY A 21 5.92 8.79 -14.80
N LYS A 22 4.81 8.08 -14.56
CA LYS A 22 3.61 8.63 -13.93
C LYS A 22 3.60 8.28 -12.45
N GLN A 23 3.00 9.17 -11.66
CA GLN A 23 2.92 8.96 -10.22
C GLN A 23 1.77 8.03 -9.89
N ASP A 24 2.10 6.89 -9.31
CA ASP A 24 1.20 5.93 -8.70
C ASP A 24 1.11 6.15 -7.19
N LEU A 25 0.12 5.52 -6.55
CA LEU A 25 -0.08 5.62 -5.10
C LEU A 25 -0.15 4.23 -4.46
N LEU A 26 0.69 4.02 -3.45
CA LEU A 26 0.56 2.89 -2.52
C LEU A 26 -0.14 3.37 -1.25
N LEU A 27 -1.38 2.93 -1.07
CA LEU A 27 -2.16 3.18 0.13
C LEU A 27 -1.93 2.02 1.08
N CYS A 28 -1.52 2.31 2.31
CA CYS A 28 -1.41 1.30 3.36
C CYS A 28 -2.15 1.75 4.62
N GLY A 29 -2.55 0.76 5.41
CA GLY A 29 -3.32 0.99 6.62
C GLY A 29 -4.15 -0.23 6.95
N ASN A 30 -3.84 -0.88 8.07
CA ASN A 30 -4.64 -1.99 8.57
C ASN A 30 -4.91 -1.74 10.06
N SER A 31 -6.04 -2.26 10.53
CA SER A 31 -6.39 -2.30 11.93
C SER A 31 -6.83 -3.72 12.28
N ASN A 32 -5.87 -4.60 12.53
CA ASN A 32 -6.12 -5.97 12.98
C ASN A 32 -6.80 -6.02 14.36
N LYS A 33 -6.77 -4.92 15.12
CA LYS A 33 -7.54 -4.72 16.36
C LYS A 33 -8.89 -4.03 16.12
N ALA A 34 -9.56 -4.32 15.01
CA ALA A 34 -10.97 -3.97 14.89
C ALA A 34 -11.71 -4.64 16.06
N ARG A 35 -12.32 -3.81 16.92
CA ARG A 35 -13.09 -4.27 18.09
C ARG A 35 -13.99 -5.44 17.66
N LEU A 36 -14.16 -6.45 18.51
CA LEU A 36 -14.93 -7.71 18.30
C LEU A 36 -16.25 -7.61 17.49
N ARG A 37 -16.85 -6.42 17.39
CA ARG A 37 -18.07 -6.13 16.62
C ARG A 37 -17.87 -5.84 15.13
N PHE A 38 -16.66 -5.53 14.65
CA PHE A 38 -16.43 -5.07 13.26
C PHE A 38 -15.66 -6.05 12.37
N GLY A 39 -15.27 -7.21 12.90
CA GLY A 39 -14.54 -8.23 12.14
C GLY A 39 -13.12 -7.81 11.75
N LYS A 40 -12.29 -8.79 11.38
CA LYS A 40 -10.91 -8.55 10.92
C LYS A 40 -10.97 -7.84 9.56
N THR A 41 -10.42 -6.63 9.47
CA THR A 41 -10.34 -5.90 8.20
C THR A 41 -9.10 -6.36 7.43
N ASP A 42 -9.21 -7.44 6.66
CA ASP A 42 -8.08 -8.00 5.90
C ASP A 42 -7.73 -7.23 4.60
N ALA A 43 -8.20 -5.99 4.44
CA ALA A 43 -8.25 -5.30 3.16
C ALA A 43 -7.10 -4.29 2.89
N ASN A 44 -5.94 -4.42 3.53
CA ASN A 44 -4.81 -3.56 3.15
C ASN A 44 -3.45 -4.24 3.20
N PHE A 45 -3.24 -5.17 2.27
CA PHE A 45 -1.93 -5.73 1.95
C PHE A 45 -1.01 -4.74 1.20
N GLY A 46 -1.34 -3.45 1.22
CA GLY A 46 -0.82 -2.43 0.32
C GLY A 46 -1.68 -2.36 -0.94
N MET A 47 -2.61 -1.40 -0.97
CA MET A 47 -3.45 -1.12 -2.12
C MET A 47 -2.72 -0.22 -3.09
N LEU A 48 -2.44 -0.73 -4.28
CA LEU A 48 -1.76 0.01 -5.34
C LEU A 48 -2.79 0.63 -6.29
N LEU A 49 -2.63 1.91 -6.54
CA LEU A 49 -3.40 2.69 -7.49
C LEU A 49 -2.47 3.19 -8.61
N GLN A 50 -2.68 2.70 -9.83
CA GLN A 50 -1.96 3.15 -11.01
C GLN A 50 -2.48 4.51 -11.46
N GLY A 51 -1.59 5.49 -11.62
CA GLY A 51 -1.91 6.83 -12.11
C GLY A 51 -1.91 6.91 -13.63
N ALA A 52 -2.90 7.58 -14.22
CA ALA A 52 -2.89 7.83 -15.67
C ALA A 52 -2.09 9.09 -16.07
N GLY A 53 -1.70 9.92 -15.09
CA GLY A 53 -0.95 11.17 -15.26
C GLY A 53 -1.83 12.43 -15.30
N ASP A 54 -3.14 12.27 -15.37
CA ASP A 54 -4.16 13.34 -15.40
C ASP A 54 -4.91 13.49 -14.06
N GLY A 55 -4.41 12.84 -13.01
CA GLY A 55 -5.05 12.76 -11.69
C GLY A 55 -6.08 11.63 -11.56
N THR A 56 -6.33 10.84 -12.61
CA THR A 56 -7.14 9.62 -12.51
C THR A 56 -6.31 8.43 -12.07
N PHE A 57 -6.96 7.51 -11.35
CA PHE A 57 -6.30 6.35 -10.74
C PHE A 57 -7.13 5.08 -10.90
N THR A 58 -6.48 4.00 -11.31
CA THR A 58 -7.06 2.66 -11.43
C THR A 58 -6.48 1.74 -10.37
N TYR A 59 -7.35 0.97 -9.70
CA TYR A 59 -6.90 -0.02 -8.72
C TYR A 59 -6.18 -1.18 -9.42
N VAL A 60 -4.96 -1.49 -8.97
CA VAL A 60 -4.21 -2.67 -9.41
C VAL A 60 -4.57 -3.85 -8.51
N PRO A 61 -5.10 -4.97 -9.05
CA PRO A 61 -5.42 -6.14 -8.25
C PRO A 61 -4.24 -6.63 -7.41
N GLN A 62 -4.49 -7.02 -6.15
CA GLN A 62 -3.44 -7.45 -5.23
C GLN A 62 -2.53 -8.57 -5.76
N GLN A 63 -3.09 -9.50 -6.56
CA GLN A 63 -2.31 -10.59 -7.17
C GLN A 63 -1.29 -10.09 -8.20
N GLN A 64 -1.51 -8.92 -8.78
CA GLN A 64 -0.67 -8.29 -9.79
C GLN A 64 0.26 -7.21 -9.19
N SER A 65 -0.10 -6.63 -8.05
CA SER A 65 0.63 -5.49 -7.47
C SER A 65 2.02 -5.85 -6.93
N GLY A 66 2.28 -7.13 -6.65
CA GLY A 66 3.53 -7.61 -6.05
C GLY A 66 3.69 -7.30 -4.55
N PHE A 67 2.86 -6.41 -3.99
CA PHE A 67 2.86 -6.10 -2.57
C PHE A 67 2.19 -7.22 -1.76
N ARG A 68 2.87 -7.71 -0.71
CA ARG A 68 2.34 -8.69 0.24
C ARG A 68 2.62 -8.22 1.67
N LEU A 69 2.02 -7.09 2.03
CA LEU A 69 2.24 -6.47 3.34
C LEU A 69 1.29 -7.05 4.39
N TRP A 70 1.82 -7.78 5.36
CA TRP A 70 1.03 -8.33 6.47
C TRP A 70 1.24 -7.51 7.74
N GLY A 71 0.14 -6.97 8.29
CA GLY A 71 0.09 -6.27 9.58
C GLY A 71 -0.42 -4.83 9.49
N ASP A 72 -0.44 -4.16 10.64
CA ASP A 72 -0.88 -2.77 10.79
C ASP A 72 0.22 -1.80 10.36
N VAL A 73 0.31 -1.52 9.06
CA VAL A 73 1.22 -0.50 8.53
C VAL A 73 0.80 0.88 9.04
N ARG A 74 1.74 1.62 9.62
CA ARG A 74 1.52 2.98 10.16
C ARG A 74 2.38 4.04 9.48
N SER A 75 3.47 3.64 8.84
CA SER A 75 4.32 4.53 8.08
C SER A 75 5.00 3.77 6.94
N VAL A 76 5.28 4.51 5.87
CA VAL A 76 6.15 4.07 4.79
C VAL A 76 7.16 5.19 4.54
N LEU A 77 8.42 4.81 4.39
CA LEU A 77 9.50 5.72 4.04
C LEU A 77 10.21 5.21 2.80
N THR A 78 10.37 6.06 1.80
CA THR A 78 11.17 5.75 0.62
C THR A 78 12.60 6.21 0.85
N ILE A 79 13.56 5.29 0.80
CA ILE A 79 15.00 5.60 0.81
C ILE A 79 15.61 5.00 -0.44
N ASN A 80 16.13 5.87 -1.31
CA ASN A 80 16.57 5.49 -2.66
C ASN A 80 15.44 4.72 -3.39
N ASN A 81 15.72 3.53 -3.91
CA ASN A 81 14.75 2.67 -4.56
C ASN A 81 14.18 1.58 -3.61
N THR A 82 14.12 1.85 -2.31
CA THR A 82 13.63 0.90 -1.29
C THR A 82 12.52 1.55 -0.48
N LEU A 83 11.41 0.83 -0.34
CA LEU A 83 10.31 1.19 0.56
C LEU A 83 10.53 0.52 1.91
N LEU A 84 10.52 1.28 2.99
CA LEU A 84 10.60 0.81 4.36
C LEU A 84 9.23 0.96 5.02
N PHE A 85 8.70 -0.14 5.54
CA PHE A 85 7.38 -0.19 6.17
C PHE A 85 7.52 -0.27 7.68
N GLY A 86 6.98 0.72 8.38
CA GLY A 86 6.75 0.67 9.82
C GLY A 86 5.44 -0.06 10.11
N ILE A 87 5.54 -1.23 10.74
CA ILE A 87 4.40 -2.11 11.03
C ILE A 87 4.28 -2.27 12.54
N ASN A 88 3.09 -2.01 13.09
CA ASN A 88 2.86 -2.10 14.53
C ASN A 88 3.19 -3.51 15.05
N GLN A 89 3.93 -3.60 16.16
CA GLN A 89 4.39 -4.84 16.81
C GLN A 89 5.25 -5.77 15.91
N GLN A 90 5.84 -5.24 14.84
CA GLN A 90 6.78 -5.97 13.99
C GLN A 90 8.05 -5.14 13.75
N GLY A 91 9.12 -5.79 13.29
CA GLY A 91 10.28 -5.08 12.77
C GLY A 91 9.97 -4.33 11.46
N ILE A 92 10.86 -3.42 11.08
CA ILE A 92 10.78 -2.72 9.78
C ILE A 92 10.89 -3.76 8.66
N LYS A 93 9.97 -3.71 7.68
CA LYS A 93 10.07 -4.51 6.46
C LYS A 93 10.57 -3.64 5.32
N ALA A 94 11.52 -4.14 4.54
CA ALA A 94 12.02 -3.47 3.35
C ALA A 94 11.47 -4.15 2.09
N TYR A 95 10.99 -3.36 1.13
CA TYR A 95 10.60 -3.82 -0.19
C TYR A 95 11.42 -3.09 -1.24
N LYS A 96 12.10 -3.87 -2.10
CA LYS A 96 12.73 -3.35 -3.30
C LYS A 96 11.82 -3.70 -4.48
N PRO A 97 11.30 -2.72 -5.21
CA PRO A 97 10.69 -2.99 -6.50
C PRO A 97 11.71 -3.77 -7.34
N ASN A 98 11.33 -4.96 -7.81
CA ASN A 98 12.20 -5.72 -8.70
C ASN A 98 12.50 -4.84 -9.92
N ARG A 99 13.76 -4.80 -10.35
CA ARG A 99 14.06 -4.38 -11.73
C ARG A 99 13.38 -5.40 -12.64
N LEU A 100 12.18 -5.10 -13.12
CA LEU A 100 11.80 -5.50 -14.47
C LEU A 100 12.75 -4.79 -15.43
#